data_AF-A0A3E1KCN4-F1
#
_entry.id   AF-A0A3E1KCN4-F1
#
_cell.length_a   1.000
_cell.length_b   1.000
_cell.length_c   1.000
_cell.angle_alpha   90.00
_cell.angle_beta   90.00
_cell.angle_gamma   90.00
#
_symmetry.space_group_name_H-M   'P 1'
#
loop_
_entity.id
_entity.type
_entity.pdbx_description
1 polymer ?
#
loop_
_entity_poly.entity_id
_entity_poly.type
_entity_poly.pdbx_seq_one_letter_code
_entity_poly.pdbx_strand_id
1 'polypeptide(L)'
;MENTVKKTICILSVAFLAIGCGSEEPAPAEETQQAAQEQPAENERQVVRRSERQQESQPLPRRDTQDPEKKVPRIEGQAQEEGYGLTMIVDGSSPEAFAESLELIAMDTTEEQYRDLDSALRFLATYDTAAWSGLPNLYKTLDGMTGEEIIERAREMRAERRSR
;
A
#
# COMPACT_ATOMS: atom_id res chain seq x y z
N MET A 1 -1.55 -28.64 54.18
CA MET A 1 -2.63 -27.65 54.02
C MET A 1 -2.42 -27.02 52.65
N GLU A 2 -2.89 -27.64 51.56
CA GLU A 2 -4.29 -27.55 51.07
C GLU A 2 -4.56 -26.10 50.60
N ASN A 3 -4.89 -25.76 49.34
CA ASN A 3 -5.71 -26.49 48.37
C ASN A 3 -5.48 -26.03 46.92
N THR A 4 -5.71 -26.99 46.03
CA THR A 4 -5.82 -26.98 44.57
C THR A 4 -7.20 -26.45 44.13
N VAL A 5 -7.31 -25.59 43.09
CA VAL A 5 -8.54 -25.43 42.28
C VAL A 5 -8.12 -24.99 40.86
N LYS A 6 -7.96 -25.92 39.90
CA LYS A 6 -8.95 -26.44 38.92
C LYS A 6 -9.31 -25.47 37.77
N LYS A 7 -8.93 -25.94 36.57
CA LYS A 7 -9.30 -25.55 35.20
C LYS A 7 -10.78 -25.23 35.02
N THR A 8 -11.09 -24.23 34.18
CA THR A 8 -12.32 -24.22 33.38
C THR A 8 -12.05 -23.68 31.97
N ILE A 9 -12.25 -24.55 31.00
CA ILE A 9 -12.29 -24.32 29.55
C ILE A 9 -13.74 -23.98 29.19
N CYS A 10 -13.98 -22.96 28.36
CA CYS A 10 -15.22 -22.85 27.59
C CYS A 10 -14.91 -22.42 26.15
N ILE A 11 -15.02 -23.40 25.26
CA ILE A 11 -15.07 -23.30 23.80
C ILE A 11 -16.48 -22.85 23.42
N LEU A 12 -16.63 -21.92 22.47
CA LEU A 12 -17.89 -21.75 21.74
C LEU A 12 -17.63 -21.27 20.32
N SER A 13 -17.59 -22.25 19.42
CA SER A 13 -17.70 -22.13 17.97
C SER A 13 -19.14 -21.86 17.58
N VAL A 14 -19.41 -20.90 16.69
CA VAL A 14 -20.64 -20.89 15.89
C VAL A 14 -20.29 -20.47 14.46
N ALA A 15 -20.33 -21.45 13.57
CA ALA A 15 -20.34 -21.28 12.13
C ALA A 15 -21.78 -21.03 11.66
N PHE A 16 -21.99 -20.05 10.78
CA PHE A 16 -23.22 -19.93 10.00
C PHE A 16 -22.85 -19.84 8.51
N LEU A 17 -23.08 -20.95 7.81
CA LEU A 17 -23.18 -21.04 6.36
C LEU A 17 -24.62 -20.74 5.97
N ALA A 18 -24.83 -19.82 5.03
CA ALA A 18 -26.10 -19.70 4.30
C ALA A 18 -25.80 -19.63 2.80
N ILE A 19 -26.22 -20.70 2.14
CA ILE A 19 -26.21 -20.95 0.70
C ILE A 19 -27.36 -20.15 0.07
N GLY A 20 -27.08 -19.40 -1.00
CA GLY A 20 -28.09 -18.82 -1.87
C GLY A 20 -27.85 -19.25 -3.31
N CYS A 21 -28.38 -20.42 -3.68
CA CYS A 21 -28.58 -20.86 -5.06
C CYS A 21 -29.82 -20.17 -5.63
N GLY A 22 -29.74 -19.71 -6.87
CA GLY A 22 -30.89 -19.21 -7.63
C GLY A 22 -30.52 -19.03 -9.09
N SER A 23 -30.40 -20.15 -9.82
CA SER A 23 -30.52 -20.17 -11.28
C SER A 23 -31.98 -20.46 -11.61
N GLU A 24 -32.64 -19.62 -12.41
CA GLU A 24 -33.70 -20.07 -13.31
C GLU A 24 -33.72 -19.15 -14.55
N GLU A 25 -33.92 -19.80 -15.70
CA GLU A 25 -33.61 -19.39 -17.07
C GLU A 25 -34.91 -18.90 -17.79
N PRO A 26 -35.06 -18.86 -19.13
CA PRO A 26 -35.12 -17.63 -19.94
C PRO A 26 -36.44 -17.38 -20.72
N ALA A 27 -36.48 -16.21 -21.41
CA ALA A 27 -37.17 -15.88 -22.68
C ALA A 27 -38.74 -15.83 -22.67
N PRO A 28 -39.45 -15.14 -23.61
CA PRO A 28 -39.04 -14.78 -24.99
C PRO A 28 -39.41 -13.36 -25.47
N ALA A 29 -39.07 -13.13 -26.75
CA ALA A 29 -39.17 -11.90 -27.53
C ALA A 29 -40.52 -11.68 -28.24
N GLU A 30 -40.64 -10.47 -28.81
CA GLU A 30 -41.28 -10.06 -30.08
C GLU A 30 -42.41 -9.00 -30.04
N GLU A 31 -42.11 -7.91 -30.76
CA GLU A 31 -42.95 -7.03 -31.62
C GLU A 31 -44.10 -6.24 -30.96
N THR A 32 -44.34 -4.95 -31.24
CA THR A 32 -44.63 -4.32 -32.54
C THR A 32 -44.38 -2.80 -32.50
N GLN A 33 -44.22 -2.25 -33.71
CA GLN A 33 -43.70 -0.94 -34.11
C GLN A 33 -44.69 0.25 -33.96
N GLN A 34 -44.12 1.44 -34.20
CA GLN A 34 -44.66 2.60 -34.96
C GLN A 34 -45.05 3.90 -34.22
N ALA A 35 -44.15 4.88 -34.41
CA ALA A 35 -44.37 6.22 -34.97
C ALA A 35 -45.14 7.28 -34.17
N ALA A 36 -44.39 8.27 -33.64
CA ALA A 36 -44.57 9.68 -33.99
C ALA A 36 -43.32 10.47 -33.57
N GLN A 37 -42.78 11.22 -34.52
CA GLN A 37 -41.62 12.10 -34.36
C GLN A 37 -42.04 13.40 -33.67
N GLU A 38 -41.23 13.88 -32.73
CA GLU A 38 -41.01 15.32 -32.51
C GLU A 38 -39.54 15.54 -32.10
N GLN A 39 -38.98 16.60 -32.66
CA GLN A 39 -37.55 16.89 -32.84
C GLN A 39 -36.94 17.66 -31.64
N PRO A 40 -35.63 17.99 -31.65
CA PRO A 40 -34.74 17.79 -30.52
C PRO A 40 -34.58 19.05 -29.64
N ALA A 41 -34.41 18.84 -28.33
CA ALA A 41 -33.74 19.82 -27.47
C ALA A 41 -32.34 19.31 -27.18
N GLU A 42 -31.43 19.78 -28.03
CA GLU A 42 -29.98 19.75 -27.95
C GLU A 42 -29.52 20.06 -26.51
N ASN A 43 -29.08 19.03 -25.79
CA ASN A 43 -28.19 19.20 -24.66
C ASN A 43 -27.12 18.11 -24.75
N GLU A 44 -26.31 18.23 -25.81
CA GLU A 44 -25.00 17.61 -25.85
C GLU A 44 -24.17 18.20 -24.71
N ARG A 45 -24.24 17.55 -23.54
CA ARG A 45 -23.08 17.53 -22.66
C ARG A 45 -21.97 16.85 -23.45
N GLN A 46 -21.19 17.68 -24.15
CA GLN A 46 -19.93 17.30 -24.73
C GLN A 46 -19.01 16.89 -23.58
N VAL A 47 -19.12 15.63 -23.18
CA VAL A 47 -18.06 14.96 -22.44
C VAL A 47 -16.90 14.95 -23.41
N VAL A 48 -15.99 15.91 -23.25
CA VAL A 48 -14.66 15.88 -23.85
C VAL A 48 -14.04 14.58 -23.36
N ARG A 49 -14.24 13.51 -24.14
CA ARG A 49 -13.43 12.31 -24.07
C ARG A 49 -12.02 12.82 -24.31
N ARG A 50 -11.22 12.79 -23.24
CA ARG A 50 -9.79 13.02 -23.25
C ARG A 50 -9.17 11.90 -24.09
N SER A 51 -9.33 11.99 -25.39
CA SER A 51 -8.60 11.20 -26.36
C SER A 51 -7.14 11.57 -26.20
N GLU A 52 -6.33 10.52 -26.02
CA GLU A 52 -4.90 10.54 -26.31
C GLU A 52 -4.08 11.49 -25.46
N ARG A 53 -3.88 11.09 -24.20
CA ARG A 53 -2.53 11.22 -23.63
C ARG A 53 -1.77 9.94 -23.97
N GLN A 54 -1.37 9.80 -25.23
CA GLN A 54 -0.15 9.08 -25.57
C GLN A 54 0.98 9.83 -24.84
N GLN A 55 1.30 9.39 -23.62
CA GLN A 55 2.55 9.74 -22.99
C GLN A 55 3.47 8.55 -23.20
N GLU A 56 4.15 8.62 -24.33
CA GLU A 56 5.45 8.03 -24.62
C GLU A 56 6.12 7.41 -23.39
N SER A 57 6.24 6.09 -23.43
CA SER A 57 7.04 5.28 -22.53
C SER A 57 8.52 5.69 -22.67
N GLN A 58 8.98 6.57 -21.78
CA GLN A 58 10.38 6.64 -21.41
C GLN A 58 10.53 5.98 -20.02
N PRO A 59 11.19 4.82 -19.89
CA PRO A 59 11.65 4.36 -18.60
C PRO A 59 12.95 5.13 -18.28
N LEU A 60 12.80 6.36 -17.82
CA LEU A 60 13.85 6.97 -17.01
C LEU A 60 13.57 6.54 -15.57
N PRO A 61 14.57 6.04 -14.81
CA PRO A 61 14.37 5.83 -13.39
C PRO A 61 13.95 7.18 -12.81
N ARG A 62 12.72 7.25 -12.28
CA ARG A 62 12.22 8.46 -11.64
C ARG A 62 12.94 8.60 -10.31
N ARG A 63 14.18 9.10 -10.34
CA ARG A 63 14.73 9.86 -9.22
C ARG A 63 13.82 11.06 -9.06
N ASP A 64 12.81 10.91 -8.22
CA ASP A 64 11.99 12.02 -7.80
C ASP A 64 12.97 13.00 -7.12
N THR A 65 13.21 14.16 -7.74
CA THR A 65 14.02 15.27 -7.19
C THR A 65 13.30 15.96 -6.02
N GLN A 66 12.61 15.17 -5.22
CA GLN A 66 11.83 15.62 -4.09
C GLN A 66 12.77 15.80 -2.90
N ASP A 67 12.54 16.88 -2.19
CA ASP A 67 13.22 17.21 -0.95
C ASP A 67 12.98 16.09 0.10
N PRO A 68 14.03 15.36 0.54
CA PRO A 68 13.89 14.24 1.46
C PRO A 68 13.40 14.67 2.85
N GLU A 69 13.52 15.95 3.21
CA GLU A 69 12.93 16.49 4.44
C GLU A 69 11.40 16.49 4.42
N LYS A 70 10.82 16.59 3.22
CA LYS A 70 9.39 16.79 3.02
C LYS A 70 8.67 15.52 2.62
N LYS A 71 9.35 14.61 1.93
CA LYS A 71 8.74 13.37 1.43
C LYS A 71 9.73 12.22 1.51
N VAL A 72 9.20 11.04 1.82
CA VAL A 72 9.96 9.78 1.72
C VAL A 72 10.39 9.60 0.25
N PRO A 73 11.68 9.36 -0.02
CA PRO A 73 12.18 9.13 -1.37
C PRO A 73 11.43 7.99 -2.08
N ARG A 74 11.18 8.16 -3.37
CA ARG A 74 10.59 7.11 -4.20
C ARG A 74 11.70 6.44 -5.00
N ILE A 75 12.01 5.21 -4.63
CA ILE A 75 13.05 4.40 -5.25
C ILE A 75 12.42 3.04 -5.60
N GLU A 76 12.96 2.39 -6.63
CA GLU A 76 12.59 1.04 -7.04
C GLU A 76 13.79 0.12 -6.80
N GLY A 77 13.53 -1.12 -6.38
CA GLY A 77 14.57 -2.14 -6.27
C GLY A 77 15.17 -2.44 -7.65
N GLN A 78 16.49 -2.61 -7.70
CA GLN A 78 17.27 -2.68 -8.95
C GLN A 78 17.89 -4.06 -9.18
N ALA A 79 17.84 -4.95 -8.19
CA ALA A 79 18.37 -6.30 -8.32
C ALA A 79 17.42 -7.20 -9.14
N GLN A 80 18.00 -8.08 -9.95
CA GLN A 80 17.25 -9.07 -10.73
C GLN A 80 16.84 -10.28 -9.89
N GLU A 81 17.58 -10.57 -8.83
CA GLU A 81 17.38 -11.68 -7.91
C GLU A 81 17.33 -11.16 -6.47
N GLU A 82 16.71 -11.93 -5.57
CA GLU A 82 16.62 -11.58 -4.15
C GLU A 82 18.01 -11.45 -3.54
N GLY A 83 18.33 -10.24 -3.08
CA GLY A 83 19.61 -9.91 -2.46
C GLY A 83 19.49 -9.69 -0.95
N TYR A 84 20.56 -9.18 -0.35
CA TYR A 84 20.68 -8.91 1.07
C TYR A 84 20.43 -7.43 1.42
N GLY A 85 19.96 -6.62 0.47
CA GLY A 85 19.82 -5.18 0.69
C GLY A 85 18.93 -4.84 1.89
N LEU A 86 17.87 -5.60 2.17
CA LEU A 86 17.02 -5.36 3.36
C LEU A 86 17.76 -5.57 4.70
N THR A 87 18.88 -6.30 4.71
CA THR A 87 19.73 -6.48 5.89
C THR A 87 20.65 -5.30 6.16
N MET A 88 20.78 -4.37 5.20
CA MET A 88 21.61 -3.18 5.36
C MET A 88 20.97 -2.20 6.33
N ILE A 89 21.83 -1.50 7.08
CA ILE A 89 21.44 -0.48 8.05
C ILE A 89 21.04 0.81 7.33
N VAL A 90 19.94 1.41 7.76
CA VAL A 90 19.50 2.74 7.35
C VAL A 90 20.17 3.80 8.22
N ASP A 91 20.72 4.83 7.57
CA ASP A 91 21.30 5.99 8.24
C ASP A 91 20.25 7.08 8.38
N GLY A 92 19.74 7.28 9.60
CA GLY A 92 18.73 8.29 9.90
C GLY A 92 19.29 9.60 10.43
N SER A 93 20.61 9.80 10.36
CA SER A 93 21.29 10.98 10.92
C SER A 93 20.93 12.28 10.21
N SER A 94 20.63 12.21 8.90
CA SER A 94 20.08 13.29 8.11
C SER A 94 19.11 12.78 7.02
N PRO A 95 18.23 13.64 6.48
CA PRO A 95 17.37 13.31 5.34
C PRO A 95 18.14 12.79 4.11
N GLU A 96 19.31 13.35 3.84
CA GLU A 96 20.18 12.97 2.73
C GLU A 96 20.81 11.60 2.98
N ALA A 97 21.37 11.37 4.17
CA ALA A 97 21.94 10.08 4.54
C ALA A 97 20.88 8.96 4.53
N PHE A 98 19.66 9.30 4.91
CA PHE A 98 18.51 8.40 4.83
C PHE A 98 18.19 8.05 3.38
N ALA A 99 18.12 9.04 2.49
CA ALA A 99 17.91 8.79 1.07
C ALA A 99 19.04 7.96 0.44
N GLU A 100 20.30 8.26 0.76
CA GLU A 100 21.47 7.53 0.26
C GLU A 100 21.48 6.07 0.73
N SER A 101 21.20 5.81 2.01
CA SER A 101 21.11 4.44 2.52
C SER A 101 19.96 3.65 1.88
N LEU A 102 18.83 4.29 1.61
CA LEU A 102 17.74 3.69 0.85
C LEU A 102 18.12 3.39 -0.61
N GLU A 103 18.94 4.21 -1.25
CA GLU A 103 19.47 3.92 -2.59
C GLU A 103 20.40 2.71 -2.57
N LEU A 104 21.26 2.59 -1.57
CA LEU A 104 22.14 1.42 -1.42
C LEU A 104 21.34 0.13 -1.19
N ILE A 105 20.31 0.18 -0.36
CA ILE A 105 19.38 -0.95 -0.16
C ILE A 105 18.70 -1.33 -1.48
N ALA A 106 18.23 -0.35 -2.24
CA ALA A 106 17.56 -0.58 -3.52
C ALA A 106 18.46 -1.27 -4.55
N MET A 107 19.76 -0.99 -4.54
CA MET A 107 20.72 -1.63 -5.46
C MET A 107 20.82 -3.15 -5.26
N ASP A 108 20.59 -3.65 -4.04
CA ASP A 108 20.69 -5.07 -3.67
C ASP A 108 19.34 -5.68 -3.23
N THR A 109 18.23 -5.11 -3.71
CA THR A 109 16.88 -5.65 -3.51
C THR A 109 16.11 -5.72 -4.82
N THR A 110 15.25 -6.72 -4.93
CA THR A 110 14.28 -6.77 -6.03
C THR A 110 13.21 -5.69 -5.86
N GLU A 111 12.48 -5.40 -6.93
CA GLU A 111 11.35 -4.47 -6.87
C GLU A 111 10.32 -4.87 -5.80
N GLU A 112 10.03 -6.17 -5.66
CA GLU A 112 9.08 -6.69 -4.67
C GLU A 112 9.59 -6.49 -3.24
N GLN A 113 10.85 -6.85 -2.95
CA GLN A 113 11.47 -6.64 -1.64
C GLN A 113 11.47 -5.16 -1.25
N TYR A 114 11.86 -4.29 -2.19
CA TYR A 114 11.90 -2.86 -1.93
C TYR A 114 10.50 -2.26 -1.74
N ARG A 115 9.49 -2.77 -2.46
CA ARG A 115 8.09 -2.33 -2.30
C ARG A 115 7.56 -2.55 -0.89
N ASP A 116 7.97 -3.63 -0.23
CA ASP A 116 7.61 -3.90 1.16
C ASP A 116 8.21 -2.85 2.10
N LEU A 117 9.48 -2.48 1.88
CA LEU A 117 10.14 -1.40 2.61
C LEU A 117 9.48 -0.03 2.36
N ASP A 118 9.23 0.35 1.10
CA ASP A 118 8.53 1.61 0.76
C ASP A 118 7.14 1.67 1.43
N SER A 119 6.41 0.56 1.41
CA SER A 119 5.09 0.46 2.06
C SER A 119 5.17 0.59 3.58
N ALA A 120 6.21 0.04 4.20
CA ALA A 120 6.47 0.20 5.63
C ALA A 120 6.81 1.65 5.98
N LEU A 121 7.75 2.27 5.26
CA LEU A 121 8.17 3.66 5.46
C LEU A 121 7.01 4.64 5.33
N ARG A 122 6.17 4.50 4.30
CA ARG A 122 4.99 5.37 4.11
C ARG A 122 3.96 5.20 5.20
N PHE A 123 3.78 3.96 5.67
CA PHE A 123 2.90 3.69 6.79
C PHE A 123 3.40 4.38 8.07
N LEU A 124 4.69 4.23 8.39
CA LEU A 124 5.30 4.88 9.56
C LEU A 124 5.26 6.41 9.44
N ALA A 125 5.53 6.97 8.26
CA ALA A 125 5.41 8.40 8.01
C ALA A 125 4.00 8.96 8.24
N THR A 126 2.98 8.12 8.09
CA THR A 126 1.58 8.51 8.29
C THR A 126 1.12 8.32 9.75
N TYR A 127 1.57 7.24 10.41
CA TYR A 127 0.97 6.77 11.66
C TYR A 127 1.91 6.79 12.87
N ASP A 128 3.23 6.86 12.68
CA ASP A 128 4.16 7.00 13.79
C ASP A 128 4.10 8.43 14.34
N THR A 129 3.96 8.54 15.66
CA THR A 129 3.93 9.84 16.35
C THR A 129 5.21 10.66 16.15
N ALA A 130 6.36 10.01 15.93
CA ALA A 130 7.61 10.69 15.63
C ALA A 130 7.51 11.55 14.36
N ALA A 131 6.77 11.05 13.35
CA ALA A 131 6.59 11.73 12.07
C ALA A 131 5.71 12.99 12.15
N TRP A 132 4.92 13.17 13.22
CA TRP A 132 4.04 14.36 13.37
C TRP A 132 4.80 15.67 13.50
N SER A 133 6.05 15.58 13.97
CA SER A 133 6.98 16.71 14.07
C SER A 133 7.83 16.89 12.80
N GLY A 134 7.59 16.07 11.77
CA GLY A 134 8.31 16.07 10.49
C GLY A 134 9.03 14.75 10.21
N LEU A 135 9.33 14.50 8.94
CA LEU A 135 10.06 13.31 8.51
C LEU A 135 11.49 13.20 9.09
N PRO A 136 12.25 14.28 9.30
CA PRO A 136 13.57 14.16 9.92
C PRO A 136 13.53 13.51 11.30
N ASN A 137 12.44 13.67 12.06
CA ASN A 137 12.30 13.01 13.36
C ASN A 137 11.90 11.54 13.21
N LEU A 138 11.11 11.19 12.20
CA LEU A 138 10.90 9.79 11.83
C LEU A 138 12.24 9.12 11.51
N TYR A 139 13.06 9.71 10.63
CA TYR A 139 14.33 9.14 10.19
C TYR A 139 15.25 8.87 11.39
N LYS A 140 15.36 9.80 12.34
CA LYS A 140 16.11 9.58 13.60
C LYS A 140 15.62 8.38 14.41
N THR A 141 14.32 8.05 14.37
CA THR A 141 13.81 6.86 15.08
C THR A 141 14.04 5.55 14.33
N LEU A 142 14.39 5.62 13.05
CA LEU A 142 14.73 4.48 12.20
C LEU A 142 16.26 4.34 12.04
N ASP A 143 17.03 5.32 12.52
CA ASP A 143 18.49 5.30 12.48
C ASP A 143 19.04 4.04 13.16
N GLY A 144 19.93 3.34 12.46
CA GLY A 144 20.52 2.09 12.94
C GLY A 144 19.65 0.84 12.73
N MET A 145 18.41 0.97 12.25
CA MET A 145 17.56 -0.18 11.91
C MET A 145 17.89 -0.71 10.52
N THR A 146 17.76 -2.02 10.32
CA THR A 146 17.78 -2.62 8.99
C THR A 146 16.44 -2.42 8.27
N GLY A 147 16.43 -2.59 6.94
CA GLY A 147 15.20 -2.59 6.16
C GLY A 147 14.17 -3.62 6.67
N GLU A 148 14.63 -4.81 7.08
CA GLU A 148 13.78 -5.85 7.67
C GLU A 148 13.15 -5.41 9.00
N GLU A 149 13.93 -4.79 9.88
CA GLU A 149 13.45 -4.28 11.17
C GLU A 149 12.41 -3.16 10.99
N ILE A 150 12.61 -2.29 9.99
CA ILE A 150 11.64 -1.23 9.65
C ILE A 150 10.32 -1.85 9.18
N ILE A 151 10.38 -2.88 8.32
CA ILE A 151 9.19 -3.61 7.86
C ILE A 151 8.46 -4.25 9.04
N GLU A 152 9.20 -4.90 9.95
CA GLU A 152 8.61 -5.56 11.11
C GLU A 152 7.96 -4.56 12.08
N ARG A 153 8.65 -3.46 12.40
CA ARG A 153 8.09 -2.37 13.21
C ARG A 153 6.77 -1.84 12.63
N ALA A 154 6.69 -1.68 11.31
CA ALA A 154 5.45 -1.26 10.66
C ALA A 154 4.33 -2.32 10.78
N ARG A 155 4.67 -3.62 10.73
CA ARG A 155 3.70 -4.71 10.94
C ARG A 155 3.18 -4.75 12.37
N GLU A 156 4.06 -4.64 13.36
CA GLU A 156 3.70 -4.58 14.78
C GLU A 156 2.74 -3.42 15.05
N MET A 157 3.09 -2.22 14.58
CA MET A 157 2.24 -1.03 14.73
C MET A 157 0.87 -1.20 14.04
N ARG A 158 0.81 -1.85 12.87
CA ARG A 158 -0.48 -2.17 12.22
C ARG A 158 -1.31 -3.14 13.06
N ALA A 159 -0.68 -4.15 13.66
CA ALA A 159 -1.35 -5.13 14.50
C ALA A 159 -1.92 -4.48 15.78
N GLU A 160 -1.12 -3.65 16.46
CA GLU A 160 -1.56 -2.90 17.64
C GLU A 160 -2.72 -1.95 17.35
N ARG A 161 -2.75 -1.36 16.15
CA ARG A 161 -3.85 -0.49 15.75
C ARG A 161 -5.13 -1.24 15.40
N ARG A 162 -5.04 -2.51 14.99
CA ARG A 162 -6.20 -3.35 14.70
C ARG A 162 -6.83 -3.93 15.97
N SER A 163 -6.04 -4.09 17.03
CA SER A 163 -6.51 -4.63 18.31
C SER A 163 -7.12 -3.58 19.25
N ARG A 164 -7.10 -2.30 18.87
CA ARG A 164 -7.76 -1.18 19.57
C ARG A 164 -9.12 -0.89 18.94
#